data_AF-A0A661FR14-F1
#
_entry.id   AF-A0A661FR14-F1
#
_cell.length_a   1.000
_cell.length_b   1.000
_cell.length_c   1.000
_cell.angle_alpha   90.00
_cell.angle_beta   90.00
_cell.angle_gamma   90.00
#
_symmetry.space_group_name_H-M   'P 1'
#
loop_
_entity.id
_entity.type
_entity.pdbx_description
1 polymer ?
#
loop_
_entity_poly.entity_id
_entity_poly.type
_entity_poly.pdbx_seq_one_letter_code
_entity_poly.pdbx_strand_id
1 'polypeptide(L)'
;KLQERIRPEVAEMLRKAIQLDPADRYKNAIERYAAFAELQSRARKQRRASKRNGSKKTAKPGSSWRQLQWREFQRQFRAELDTRHQCRRCEGPVAESMKACPWCGFDNPARGATTRMPAHCPRCERGVKIDWNYCAWCYGPGFEAETTRRYSDKRYVSKCSNTRCKQPLMPFMRYCPWCRSKVKRPWKIPGSKHKCKACNWGIVKEYWNFCAWCREPVKRT
;
A
#
# COMPACT_ATOMS: atom_id res chain seq x y z
N LYS A 1 10.34 -16.18 21.94
CA LYS A 1 11.69 -16.62 21.47
C LYS A 1 11.69 -16.78 19.94
N LEU A 2 12.81 -16.59 19.22
CA LEU A 2 12.86 -16.69 17.73
C LEU A 2 12.29 -18.03 17.19
N GLN A 3 12.45 -19.10 17.97
CA GLN A 3 11.92 -20.44 17.71
C GLN A 3 10.38 -20.49 17.63
N GLU A 4 9.64 -19.57 18.25
CA GLU A 4 8.17 -19.50 18.17
C GLU A 4 7.67 -18.84 16.87
N ARG A 5 8.56 -18.18 16.12
CA ARG A 5 8.24 -17.43 14.89
C ARG A 5 8.62 -18.16 13.61
N ILE A 6 9.36 -19.26 13.70
CA ILE A 6 9.91 -19.99 12.56
C ILE A 6 9.36 -21.41 12.59
N ARG A 7 8.91 -21.91 11.43
CA ARG A 7 8.45 -23.31 11.30
C ARG A 7 9.58 -24.27 11.70
N PRO A 8 9.29 -25.36 12.42
CA PRO A 8 10.31 -26.30 12.88
C PRO A 8 11.17 -26.82 11.73
N GLU A 9 10.58 -27.08 10.57
CA GLU A 9 11.30 -27.59 9.38
C GLU A 9 12.27 -26.54 8.80
N VAL A 10 11.94 -25.24 8.91
CA VAL A 10 12.82 -24.15 8.48
C VAL A 10 13.95 -23.94 9.50
N ALA A 11 13.65 -24.08 10.79
CA ALA A 11 14.67 -24.03 11.83
C ALA A 11 15.66 -25.19 11.68
N GLU A 12 15.20 -26.38 11.33
CA GLU A 12 16.03 -27.57 11.08
C GLU A 12 16.90 -27.42 9.83
N MET A 13 16.35 -26.90 8.73
CA MET A 13 17.13 -26.55 7.53
C MET A 13 18.21 -25.52 7.85
N LEU A 14 17.90 -24.50 8.67
CA LEU A 14 18.88 -23.51 9.10
C LEU A 14 19.95 -24.13 10.00
N ARG A 15 19.60 -25.05 10.91
CA ARG A 15 20.57 -25.80 11.73
C ARG A 15 21.53 -26.61 10.85
N LYS A 16 21.01 -27.33 9.86
CA LYS A 16 21.84 -28.08 8.90
C LYS A 16 22.77 -27.15 8.10
N ALA A 17 22.28 -25.97 7.69
CA ALA A 17 23.05 -25.01 6.93
C ALA A 17 24.19 -24.31 7.70
N ILE A 18 24.16 -24.34 9.04
CA ILE A 18 25.18 -23.72 9.90
C ILE A 18 26.12 -24.74 10.57
N GLN A 19 25.99 -26.04 10.30
CA GLN A 19 26.87 -27.08 10.87
C GLN A 19 28.34 -26.81 10.54
N LEU A 20 29.24 -27.01 11.51
CA LEU A 20 30.66 -26.75 11.32
C LEU A 20 31.34 -27.83 10.46
N ASP A 21 30.91 -29.08 10.59
CA ASP A 21 31.38 -30.19 9.76
C ASP A 21 30.77 -30.11 8.34
N PRO A 22 31.59 -30.08 7.28
CA PRO A 22 31.11 -30.14 5.90
C PRO A 22 30.28 -31.38 5.56
N ALA A 23 30.52 -32.53 6.22
CA ALA A 23 29.77 -33.77 5.99
C ALA A 23 28.32 -33.66 6.47
N ASP A 24 28.07 -32.84 7.49
CA ASP A 24 26.75 -32.62 8.08
C ASP A 24 26.00 -31.42 7.49
N ARG A 25 26.63 -30.63 6.62
CA ARG A 25 26.05 -29.45 5.95
C ARG A 25 25.61 -29.80 4.53
N TYR A 26 24.81 -28.91 3.91
CA TYR A 26 24.54 -28.97 2.47
C TYR A 26 25.85 -28.86 1.67
N LYS A 27 26.01 -29.72 0.67
CA LYS A 27 27.23 -29.83 -0.15
C LYS A 27 27.58 -28.52 -0.86
N ASN A 28 26.56 -27.76 -1.26
CA ASN A 28 26.74 -26.45 -1.88
C ASN A 28 25.51 -25.54 -1.72
N ALA A 29 25.65 -24.30 -2.18
CA ALA A 29 24.59 -23.28 -2.13
C ALA A 29 23.35 -23.66 -2.96
N ILE A 30 23.50 -24.47 -4.01
CA ILE A 30 22.41 -24.91 -4.89
C ILE A 30 21.51 -25.90 -4.15
N GLU A 31 22.11 -26.89 -3.50
CA GLU A 31 21.39 -27.90 -2.70
C GLU A 31 20.66 -27.23 -1.52
N ARG A 32 21.31 -26.28 -0.86
CA ARG A 32 20.70 -25.47 0.19
C ARG A 32 19.49 -24.67 -0.32
N TYR A 33 19.63 -24.03 -1.49
CA TYR A 33 18.54 -23.26 -2.08
C TYR A 33 17.37 -24.14 -2.52
N ALA A 34 17.65 -25.33 -3.05
CA ALA A 34 16.63 -26.32 -3.41
C ALA A 34 15.83 -26.76 -2.17
N ALA A 35 16.50 -27.09 -1.07
CA ALA A 35 15.85 -27.45 0.19
C ALA A 35 14.95 -26.30 0.73
N PHE A 36 15.42 -25.05 0.63
CA PHE A 36 14.61 -23.89 1.00
C PHE A 36 13.39 -23.69 0.08
N ALA A 37 13.56 -23.87 -1.23
CA ALA A 37 12.50 -23.76 -2.22
C ALA A 37 11.42 -24.83 -2.04
N GLU A 38 11.80 -26.05 -1.67
CA GLU A 38 10.85 -27.12 -1.34
C GLU A 38 10.02 -26.80 -0.09
N LEU A 39 10.66 -26.28 0.96
CA LEU A 39 9.97 -25.87 2.18
C LEU A 39 8.98 -24.72 1.92
N GLN A 40 9.33 -23.79 1.05
CA GLN A 40 8.43 -22.73 0.56
C GLN A 40 7.28 -23.30 -0.29
N SER A 41 7.56 -24.25 -1.18
CA SER A 41 6.56 -24.91 -2.02
C SER A 41 5.54 -25.68 -1.18
N ARG A 42 6.00 -26.43 -0.18
CA ARG A 42 5.15 -27.10 0.82
C ARG A 42 4.32 -26.10 1.61
N ALA A 43 4.88 -24.96 2.02
CA ALA A 43 4.13 -23.87 2.67
C ALA A 43 2.99 -23.34 1.79
N ARG A 44 3.28 -23.14 0.49
CA ARG A 44 2.29 -22.68 -0.51
C ARG A 44 1.22 -23.75 -0.76
N LYS A 45 1.60 -25.02 -0.82
CA LYS A 45 0.67 -26.16 -0.96
C LYS A 45 -0.21 -26.34 0.28
N GLN A 46 0.32 -26.23 1.49
CA GLN A 46 -0.46 -26.23 2.73
C GLN A 46 -1.42 -25.03 2.82
N ARG A 47 -1.00 -23.82 2.41
CA ARG A 47 -1.92 -22.66 2.28
C ARG A 47 -3.02 -22.87 1.24
N ARG A 48 -2.74 -23.59 0.15
CA ARG A 48 -3.73 -23.96 -0.88
C ARG A 48 -4.67 -25.08 -0.42
N ALA A 49 -4.17 -26.09 0.29
CA ALA A 49 -4.96 -27.17 0.88
C ALA A 49 -5.86 -26.66 2.01
N SER A 50 -5.35 -25.76 2.87
CA SER A 50 -6.13 -25.05 3.89
C SER A 50 -7.23 -24.16 3.30
N LYS A 51 -7.12 -23.76 2.02
CA LYS A 51 -8.17 -23.04 1.29
C LYS A 51 -9.23 -23.96 0.66
N ARG A 52 -8.95 -25.26 0.46
CA ARG A 52 -9.91 -26.22 -0.13
C ARG A 52 -10.65 -27.06 0.92
N ASN A 53 -10.05 -27.37 2.06
CA ASN A 53 -10.66 -28.25 3.08
C ASN A 53 -10.94 -27.57 4.45
N GLY A 54 -11.01 -26.25 4.49
CA GLY A 54 -11.38 -25.51 5.71
C GLY A 54 -12.86 -25.14 5.76
N SER A 55 -13.74 -26.11 5.98
CA SER A 55 -15.09 -25.83 6.47
C SER A 55 -15.02 -25.18 7.88
N LYS A 56 -15.91 -24.22 8.12
CA LYS A 56 -16.30 -23.71 9.46
C LYS A 56 -15.17 -23.45 10.46
N LYS A 57 -14.33 -22.44 10.20
CA LYS A 57 -13.90 -21.58 11.32
C LYS A 57 -15.05 -20.63 11.59
N THR A 58 -15.67 -20.76 12.75
CA THR A 58 -16.60 -19.78 13.34
C THR A 58 -16.17 -18.37 12.94
N ALA A 59 -16.87 -17.79 11.97
CA ALA A 59 -16.66 -16.42 11.58
C ALA A 59 -16.87 -15.60 12.85
N LYS A 60 -15.85 -14.84 13.28
CA LYS A 60 -16.07 -13.79 14.28
C LYS A 60 -17.29 -12.99 13.79
N PRO A 61 -18.32 -12.73 14.62
CA PRO A 61 -19.60 -12.14 14.17
C PRO A 61 -19.50 -10.76 13.48
N GLY A 62 -18.30 -10.16 13.37
CA GLY A 62 -18.04 -8.93 12.62
C GLY A 62 -17.18 -9.07 11.35
N SER A 63 -16.75 -10.28 10.97
CA SER A 63 -15.84 -10.49 9.83
C SER A 63 -16.55 -10.55 8.48
N SER A 64 -17.83 -10.92 8.40
CA SER A 64 -18.50 -11.11 7.10
C SER A 64 -19.00 -9.80 6.50
N TRP A 65 -19.63 -8.92 7.28
CA TRP A 65 -20.24 -7.70 6.74
C TRP A 65 -19.20 -6.69 6.24
N ARG A 66 -18.07 -6.54 6.95
CA ARG A 66 -16.98 -5.65 6.51
C ARG A 66 -16.36 -6.12 5.21
N GLN A 67 -16.18 -7.43 5.05
CA GLN A 67 -15.66 -8.01 3.82
C GLN A 67 -16.64 -7.82 2.65
N LEU A 68 -17.95 -7.96 2.87
CA LEU A 68 -18.98 -7.64 1.89
C LEU A 68 -18.93 -6.15 1.50
N GLN A 69 -18.86 -5.25 2.49
CA GLN A 69 -18.74 -3.81 2.27
C GLN A 69 -17.47 -3.46 1.49
N TRP A 70 -16.33 -4.06 1.81
CA TRP A 70 -15.07 -3.83 1.10
C TRP A 70 -15.10 -4.36 -0.32
N ARG A 71 -15.75 -5.50 -0.56
CA ARG A 71 -15.94 -6.06 -1.91
C ARG A 71 -16.78 -5.13 -2.76
N GLU A 72 -17.87 -4.61 -2.22
CA GLU A 72 -18.74 -3.67 -2.93
C GLU A 72 -18.04 -2.34 -3.20
N PHE A 73 -17.33 -1.80 -2.21
CA PHE A 73 -16.48 -0.63 -2.37
C PHE A 73 -15.42 -0.84 -3.47
N GLN A 74 -14.75 -2.00 -3.49
CA GLN A 74 -13.78 -2.30 -4.54
C GLN A 74 -14.44 -2.45 -5.92
N ARG A 75 -15.63 -3.02 -6.01
CA ARG A 75 -16.38 -3.10 -7.27
C ARG A 75 -16.61 -1.72 -7.88
N GLN A 76 -16.96 -0.74 -7.04
CA GLN A 76 -17.32 0.61 -7.49
C GLN A 76 -16.11 1.53 -7.67
N PHE A 77 -15.13 1.48 -6.76
CA PHE A 77 -14.09 2.52 -6.66
C PHE A 77 -12.65 2.04 -6.82
N ARG A 78 -12.40 0.73 -7.05
CA ARG A 78 -11.03 0.21 -7.15
C ARG A 78 -10.23 0.85 -8.27
N ALA A 79 -10.84 1.03 -9.44
CA ALA A 79 -10.15 1.61 -10.59
C ALA A 79 -9.79 3.09 -10.35
N GLU A 80 -10.74 3.86 -9.83
CA GLU A 80 -10.60 5.30 -9.63
C GLU A 80 -9.60 5.67 -8.52
N LEU A 81 -9.65 4.92 -7.41
CA LEU A 81 -8.82 5.21 -6.25
C LEU A 81 -7.54 4.40 -6.19
N ASP A 82 -7.40 3.39 -7.06
CA ASP A 82 -6.29 2.45 -7.05
C ASP A 82 -6.13 1.68 -5.72
N THR A 83 -7.24 1.21 -5.15
CA THR A 83 -7.29 0.56 -3.82
C THR A 83 -6.87 -0.91 -3.84
N ARG A 84 -5.72 -1.18 -4.47
CA ARG A 84 -5.13 -2.51 -4.61
C ARG A 84 -4.40 -3.01 -3.36
N HIS A 85 -4.08 -2.12 -2.43
CA HIS A 85 -3.36 -2.44 -1.21
C HIS A 85 -4.34 -2.70 -0.07
N GLN A 86 -3.82 -3.27 1.03
CA GLN A 86 -4.58 -3.53 2.23
C GLN A 86 -3.99 -2.75 3.39
N CYS A 87 -4.87 -2.21 4.24
CA CYS A 87 -4.43 -1.51 5.43
C CYS A 87 -3.71 -2.49 6.37
N ARG A 88 -2.50 -2.12 6.81
CA ARG A 88 -1.71 -2.94 7.74
C ARG A 88 -2.33 -3.15 9.12
N ARG A 89 -3.34 -2.36 9.48
CA ARG A 89 -4.04 -2.48 10.77
C ARG A 89 -5.34 -3.25 10.68
N CYS A 90 -6.16 -2.98 9.66
CA CYS A 90 -7.53 -3.51 9.58
C CYS A 90 -7.82 -4.28 8.30
N GLU A 91 -6.84 -4.52 7.44
CA GLU A 91 -6.92 -5.28 6.16
C GLU A 91 -7.82 -4.66 5.08
N GLY A 92 -8.59 -3.62 5.41
CA GLY A 92 -9.46 -2.94 4.47
C GLY A 92 -8.72 -2.34 3.27
N PRO A 93 -9.37 -2.24 2.10
CA PRO A 93 -8.74 -1.82 0.85
C PRO A 93 -8.33 -0.35 0.88
N VAL A 94 -7.10 -0.06 0.48
CA VAL A 94 -6.48 1.28 0.53
C VAL A 94 -5.57 1.51 -0.68
N ALA A 95 -5.24 2.78 -0.93
CA ALA A 95 -4.32 3.21 -1.97
C ALA A 95 -3.09 3.91 -1.39
N GLU A 96 -1.98 3.94 -2.14
CA GLU A 96 -0.75 4.63 -1.71
C GLU A 96 -0.93 6.13 -1.52
N SER A 97 -1.83 6.75 -2.27
CA SER A 97 -2.14 8.19 -2.17
C SER A 97 -2.81 8.55 -0.83
N MET A 98 -3.49 7.60 -0.18
CA MET A 98 -4.26 7.85 1.04
C MET A 98 -3.34 8.17 2.23
N LYS A 99 -3.57 9.30 2.91
CA LYS A 99 -2.86 9.68 4.15
C LYS A 99 -3.26 8.76 5.31
N ALA A 100 -4.54 8.43 5.41
CA ALA A 100 -5.08 7.52 6.43
C ALA A 100 -5.99 6.45 5.85
N CYS A 101 -6.14 5.38 6.62
CA CYS A 101 -7.10 4.32 6.35
C CYS A 101 -8.52 4.86 6.48
N PRO A 102 -9.37 4.79 5.43
CA PRO A 102 -10.74 5.25 5.51
C PRO A 102 -11.62 4.39 6.43
N TRP A 103 -11.15 3.21 6.82
CA TRP A 103 -11.90 2.25 7.65
C TRP A 103 -11.61 2.41 9.14
N CYS A 104 -10.34 2.59 9.52
CA CYS A 104 -9.90 2.61 10.93
C CYS A 104 -9.06 3.84 11.31
N GLY A 105 -8.84 4.79 10.40
CA GLY A 105 -8.11 6.04 10.68
C GLY A 105 -6.58 5.90 10.82
N PHE A 106 -6.04 4.69 10.63
CA PHE A 106 -4.60 4.42 10.73
C PHE A 106 -3.79 5.22 9.70
N ASP A 107 -2.69 5.83 10.13
CA ASP A 107 -1.84 6.68 9.28
C ASP A 107 -0.98 5.84 8.31
N ASN A 108 -0.69 6.41 7.14
CA ASN A 108 0.07 5.79 6.06
C ASN A 108 -0.27 4.29 5.84
N PRO A 109 -1.53 3.97 5.51
CA PRO A 109 -2.06 2.61 5.61
C PRO A 109 -1.42 1.62 4.63
N ALA A 110 -0.81 2.11 3.54
CA ALA A 110 -0.12 1.33 2.51
C ALA A 110 1.42 1.32 2.69
N ARG A 111 1.96 1.76 3.83
CA ARG A 111 3.41 1.80 4.09
C ARG A 111 4.05 0.43 3.87
N GLY A 112 5.14 0.37 3.09
CA GLY A 112 5.84 -0.88 2.77
C GLY A 112 5.12 -1.76 1.75
N ALA A 113 4.05 -1.28 1.12
CA ALA A 113 3.46 -1.97 -0.02
C ALA A 113 4.30 -1.75 -1.30
N THR A 114 4.29 -2.74 -2.19
CA THR A 114 4.98 -2.65 -3.49
C THR A 114 4.32 -1.60 -4.37
N THR A 115 5.08 -0.61 -4.83
CA THR A 115 4.58 0.43 -5.72
C THR A 115 4.71 0.06 -7.19
N ARG A 116 3.89 0.69 -8.04
CA ARG A 116 4.06 0.67 -9.51
C ARG A 116 4.84 1.87 -10.04
N MET A 117 5.21 2.79 -9.16
CA MET A 117 6.10 3.90 -9.50
C MET A 117 7.54 3.37 -9.64
N PRO A 118 8.40 4.07 -10.39
CA PRO A 118 9.78 3.62 -10.60
C PRO A 118 10.66 3.71 -9.33
N ALA A 119 10.30 4.56 -8.37
CA ALA A 119 11.07 4.76 -7.14
C ALA A 119 10.17 4.93 -5.91
N HIS A 120 10.77 4.97 -4.73
CA HIS A 120 10.10 5.20 -3.44
C HIS A 120 10.66 6.42 -2.73
N CYS A 121 9.81 7.15 -2.01
CA CYS A 121 10.26 8.21 -1.11
C CYS A 121 10.90 7.61 0.16
N PRO A 122 12.12 7.98 0.57
CA PRO A 122 12.79 7.39 1.74
C PRO A 122 12.10 7.74 3.06
N ARG A 123 11.29 8.81 3.10
CA ARG A 123 10.57 9.24 4.31
C ARG A 123 9.24 8.53 4.50
N CYS A 124 8.44 8.42 3.44
CA CYS A 124 7.06 7.90 3.54
C CYS A 124 6.84 6.56 2.82
N GLU A 125 7.86 6.06 2.14
CA GLU A 125 7.92 4.78 1.40
C GLU A 125 6.93 4.65 0.24
N ARG A 126 6.18 5.71 -0.08
CA ARG A 126 5.24 5.73 -1.21
C ARG A 126 5.97 5.90 -2.52
N GLY A 127 5.33 5.42 -3.59
CA GLY A 127 5.84 5.55 -4.94
C GLY A 127 6.05 6.99 -5.39
N VAL A 128 7.18 7.28 -6.01
CA VAL A 128 7.52 8.57 -6.63
C VAL A 128 8.09 8.35 -8.02
N LYS A 129 7.94 9.34 -8.89
CA LYS A 129 8.64 9.31 -10.18
C LYS A 129 10.05 9.87 -10.02
N ILE A 130 10.95 9.38 -10.88
CA ILE A 130 12.36 9.80 -10.94
C ILE A 130 12.54 11.26 -11.39
N ASP A 131 11.55 11.83 -12.07
CA ASP A 131 11.54 13.22 -12.55
C ASP A 131 10.85 14.19 -11.57
N TRP A 132 10.52 13.74 -10.36
CA TRP A 132 9.97 14.59 -9.32
C TRP A 132 11.10 15.17 -8.47
N ASN A 133 11.02 16.46 -8.17
CA ASN A 133 11.95 17.13 -7.26
C ASN A 133 11.56 16.90 -5.79
N TYR A 134 10.27 16.65 -5.52
CA TYR A 134 9.72 16.54 -4.18
C TYR A 134 8.69 15.42 -4.10
N CYS A 135 8.52 14.85 -2.91
CA CYS A 135 7.45 13.90 -2.67
C CYS A 135 6.08 14.59 -2.74
N ALA A 136 5.16 14.09 -3.57
CA ALA A 136 3.81 14.64 -3.67
C ALA A 136 2.89 14.29 -2.48
N TRP A 137 3.32 13.34 -1.63
CA TRP A 137 2.48 12.74 -0.58
C TRP A 137 2.82 13.26 0.82
N CYS A 138 4.10 13.52 1.07
CA CYS A 138 4.64 14.03 2.33
C CYS A 138 5.41 15.33 2.10
N TYR A 139 5.60 16.13 3.15
CA TYR A 139 6.36 17.37 3.08
C TYR A 139 7.87 17.15 3.26
N GLY A 140 8.40 16.08 2.65
CA GLY A 140 9.81 15.71 2.73
C GLY A 140 10.76 16.75 2.12
N PRO A 141 12.07 16.65 2.39
CA PRO A 141 13.09 17.35 1.61
C PRO A 141 13.01 16.91 0.13
N GLY A 142 13.62 17.70 -0.75
CA GLY A 142 13.71 17.34 -2.16
C GLY A 142 14.52 16.06 -2.38
N PHE A 143 14.33 15.42 -3.52
CA PHE A 143 15.19 14.34 -3.98
C PHE A 143 16.41 14.96 -4.67
N GLU A 144 17.56 14.29 -4.61
CA GLU A 144 18.67 14.62 -5.51
C GLU A 144 18.22 14.30 -6.93
N ALA A 145 18.36 15.28 -7.83
CA ALA A 145 17.91 15.12 -9.21
C ALA A 145 18.91 14.26 -9.97
N GLU A 146 18.65 12.96 -10.09
CA GLU A 146 19.45 12.04 -10.91
C GLU A 146 19.35 12.36 -12.42
N THR A 147 18.30 13.08 -12.83
CA THR A 147 18.10 13.47 -14.22
C THR A 147 17.22 14.71 -14.37
N THR A 148 17.49 15.53 -15.39
CA THR A 148 16.64 16.66 -15.81
C THR A 148 15.54 16.23 -16.78
N ARG A 149 15.51 14.95 -17.18
CA ARG A 149 14.55 14.42 -18.16
C ARG A 149 13.14 14.37 -17.57
N ARG A 150 12.18 14.94 -18.28
CA ARG A 150 10.75 14.89 -17.94
C ARG A 150 10.07 13.75 -18.69
N TYR A 151 9.26 12.98 -17.96
CA TYR A 151 8.51 11.87 -18.56
C TYR A 151 7.03 12.20 -18.61
N SER A 152 6.46 12.15 -19.82
CA SER A 152 5.01 12.22 -20.00
C SER A 152 4.33 11.03 -19.30
N ASP A 153 3.13 11.26 -18.76
CA ASP A 153 2.35 10.25 -18.04
C ASP A 153 0.88 10.55 -18.19
N LYS A 154 0.11 9.57 -18.67
CA LYS A 154 -1.35 9.71 -18.84
C LYS A 154 -2.09 9.95 -17.53
N ARG A 155 -1.46 9.69 -16.38
CA ARG A 155 -2.06 9.93 -15.05
C ARG A 155 -2.06 11.41 -14.66
N TYR A 156 -1.35 12.27 -15.39
CA TYR A 156 -1.43 13.71 -15.17
C TYR A 156 -2.73 14.26 -15.75
N VAL A 157 -3.58 14.82 -14.88
CA VAL A 157 -4.94 15.28 -15.25
C VAL A 157 -5.18 16.75 -14.92
N SER A 158 -4.17 17.46 -14.43
CA SER A 158 -4.31 18.85 -13.99
C SER A 158 -2.98 19.57 -13.88
N LYS A 159 -2.98 20.84 -13.47
CA LYS A 159 -1.77 21.66 -13.32
C LYS A 159 -1.70 22.31 -11.94
N CYS A 160 -0.48 22.58 -11.48
CA CYS A 160 -0.23 23.32 -10.24
C CYS A 160 -0.83 24.73 -10.32
N SER A 161 -1.47 25.18 -9.23
CA SER A 161 -2.03 26.52 -9.11
C SER A 161 -0.97 27.62 -8.88
N ASN A 162 0.26 27.24 -8.53
CA ASN A 162 1.36 28.20 -8.40
C ASN A 162 1.70 28.74 -9.80
N THR A 163 1.56 30.06 -9.97
CA THR A 163 1.72 30.78 -11.25
C THR A 163 3.11 30.59 -11.85
N ARG A 164 4.15 30.43 -11.03
CA ARG A 164 5.53 30.17 -11.49
C ARG A 164 5.78 28.72 -11.89
N CYS A 165 4.98 27.77 -11.41
CA CYS A 165 5.21 26.35 -11.63
C CYS A 165 4.36 25.80 -12.78
N LYS A 166 3.03 25.85 -12.65
CA LYS A 166 2.04 25.29 -13.60
C LYS A 166 2.30 23.86 -14.14
N GLN A 167 3.18 23.11 -13.49
CA GLN A 167 3.53 21.74 -13.87
C GLN A 167 2.39 20.74 -13.59
N PRO A 168 2.37 19.59 -14.27
CA PRO A 168 1.17 18.74 -14.38
C PRO A 168 0.96 17.79 -13.19
N LEU A 169 -0.14 17.90 -12.42
CA LEU A 169 -0.47 17.10 -11.24
C LEU A 169 -1.27 15.82 -11.50
N MET A 170 -0.94 14.75 -10.77
CA MET A 170 -1.72 13.50 -10.68
C MET A 170 -2.78 13.56 -9.57
N PRO A 171 -3.84 12.72 -9.66
CA PRO A 171 -4.85 12.56 -8.62
C PRO A 171 -4.32 12.45 -7.19
N PHE A 172 -5.02 13.11 -6.28
CA PHE A 172 -4.85 13.02 -4.83
C PHE A 172 -3.47 13.46 -4.29
N MET A 173 -2.65 14.11 -5.11
CA MET A 173 -1.41 14.75 -4.67
C MET A 173 -1.70 15.87 -3.65
N ARG A 174 -0.96 15.86 -2.54
CA ARG A 174 -1.07 16.88 -1.46
C ARG A 174 -0.11 18.03 -1.68
N TYR A 175 1.04 17.74 -2.27
CA TYR A 175 2.07 18.70 -2.60
C TYR A 175 2.43 18.58 -4.07
N CYS A 176 2.84 19.70 -4.62
CA CYS A 176 3.35 19.80 -5.96
C CYS A 176 4.75 19.17 -6.03
N PRO A 177 4.98 18.09 -6.80
CA PRO A 177 6.28 17.44 -6.85
C PRO A 177 7.39 18.26 -7.53
N TRP A 178 7.07 19.39 -8.19
CA TRP A 178 8.09 20.25 -8.83
C TRP A 178 8.45 21.49 -8.03
N CYS A 179 7.49 22.09 -7.30
CA CYS A 179 7.71 23.32 -6.54
C CYS A 179 7.35 23.23 -5.05
N ARG A 180 7.00 22.04 -4.55
CA ARG A 180 6.65 21.73 -3.16
C ARG A 180 5.40 22.43 -2.62
N SER A 181 4.80 23.36 -3.37
CA SER A 181 3.60 24.10 -2.95
C SER A 181 2.45 23.13 -2.60
N LYS A 182 1.73 23.42 -1.51
CA LYS A 182 0.55 22.65 -1.12
C LYS A 182 -0.54 22.78 -2.18
N VAL A 183 -1.08 21.65 -2.61
CA VAL A 183 -2.17 21.60 -3.58
C VAL A 183 -3.45 22.05 -2.90
N LYS A 184 -3.93 23.26 -3.25
CA LYS A 184 -5.18 23.82 -2.69
C LYS A 184 -6.44 23.27 -3.35
N ARG A 185 -6.31 22.72 -4.56
CA ARG A 185 -7.45 22.20 -5.32
C ARG A 185 -8.03 20.95 -4.64
N PRO A 186 -9.35 20.86 -4.46
CA PRO A 186 -9.95 19.62 -4.00
C PRO A 186 -9.97 18.57 -5.12
N TRP A 187 -9.54 17.36 -4.80
CA TRP A 187 -9.67 16.21 -5.71
C TRP A 187 -11.03 15.58 -5.55
N LYS A 188 -11.76 15.39 -6.66
CA LYS A 188 -13.04 14.66 -6.68
C LYS A 188 -12.78 13.15 -6.85
N ILE A 189 -13.71 12.32 -6.40
CA ILE A 189 -13.72 10.89 -6.68
C ILE A 189 -14.88 10.64 -7.65
N PRO A 190 -14.61 10.34 -8.93
CA PRO A 190 -15.62 9.82 -9.86
C PRO A 190 -16.49 8.73 -9.23
N GLY A 191 -17.81 8.83 -9.44
CA GLY A 191 -18.81 7.97 -8.81
C GLY A 191 -19.24 8.40 -7.40
N SER A 192 -18.57 9.36 -6.77
CA SER A 192 -19.02 9.94 -5.49
C SER A 192 -19.40 11.42 -5.64
N LYS A 193 -20.52 11.80 -5.01
CA LYS A 193 -20.98 13.19 -4.92
C LYS A 193 -20.52 13.88 -3.63
N HIS A 194 -19.93 13.14 -2.69
CA HIS A 194 -19.63 13.62 -1.35
C HIS A 194 -18.22 14.20 -1.21
N LYS A 195 -18.09 15.17 -0.30
CA LYS A 195 -16.83 15.82 0.05
C LYS A 195 -16.66 15.82 1.57
N CYS A 196 -15.41 15.74 2.02
CA CYS A 196 -15.08 15.89 3.43
C CYS A 196 -15.33 17.34 3.87
N LYS A 197 -16.07 17.56 4.96
CA LYS A 197 -16.33 18.92 5.48
C LYS A 197 -15.05 19.65 5.93
N ALA A 198 -14.01 18.92 6.35
CA ALA A 198 -12.78 19.51 6.85
C ALA A 198 -11.77 19.86 5.75
N CYS A 199 -11.56 18.98 4.76
CA CYS A 199 -10.55 19.20 3.71
C CYS A 199 -11.13 19.45 2.32
N ASN A 200 -12.45 19.37 2.15
CA ASN A 200 -13.20 19.55 0.91
C ASN A 200 -12.89 18.55 -0.23
N TRP A 201 -12.01 17.57 0.00
CA TRP A 201 -11.70 16.54 -0.99
C TRP A 201 -12.84 15.51 -1.06
N GLY A 202 -13.00 14.89 -2.21
CA GLY A 202 -13.96 13.84 -2.46
C GLY A 202 -13.78 12.68 -1.49
N ILE A 203 -14.88 12.15 -0.98
CA ILE A 203 -14.91 10.99 -0.08
C ILE A 203 -16.00 10.04 -0.55
N VAL A 204 -15.95 8.78 -0.13
CA VAL A 204 -17.04 7.84 -0.37
C VAL A 204 -17.81 7.64 0.94
N LYS A 205 -18.75 8.55 1.23
CA LYS A 205 -19.39 8.73 2.54
C LYS A 205 -20.13 7.48 3.02
N GLU A 206 -20.69 6.74 2.07
CA GLU A 206 -21.46 5.52 2.24
C GLU A 206 -20.61 4.38 2.83
N TYR A 207 -19.31 4.39 2.55
CA TYR A 207 -18.39 3.33 2.97
C TYR A 207 -17.44 3.79 4.08
N TRP A 208 -16.90 5.00 3.96
CA TRP A 208 -15.79 5.43 4.80
C TRP A 208 -16.25 5.86 6.20
N ASN A 209 -15.42 5.53 7.19
CA ASN A 209 -15.56 6.00 8.57
C ASN A 209 -14.66 7.21 8.83
N PHE A 210 -13.56 7.33 8.08
CA PHE A 210 -12.57 8.41 8.19
C PHE A 210 -12.22 8.96 6.80
N CYS A 211 -11.90 10.24 6.74
CA CYS A 211 -11.39 10.87 5.54
C CYS A 211 -9.97 10.38 5.27
N ALA A 212 -9.75 9.74 4.13
CA ALA A 212 -8.45 9.23 3.73
C ALA A 212 -7.37 10.33 3.56
N TRP A 213 -7.77 11.60 3.52
CA TRP A 213 -6.91 12.74 3.18
C TRP A 213 -6.52 13.59 4.39
N CYS A 214 -7.47 13.84 5.30
CA CYS A 214 -7.24 14.65 6.51
C CYS A 214 -7.40 13.87 7.83
N ARG A 215 -7.84 12.61 7.79
CA ARG A 215 -8.08 11.73 8.95
C ARG A 215 -9.34 12.02 9.78
N GLU A 216 -10.06 13.09 9.46
CA GLU A 216 -11.29 13.44 10.17
C GLU A 216 -12.37 12.36 10.04
N PRO A 217 -13.14 12.06 11.10
CA PRO A 217 -14.29 11.17 11.02
C PRO A 217 -15.30 11.63 9.97
N VAL A 218 -15.83 10.69 9.20
CA VAL A 218 -16.89 10.94 8.22
C VAL A 218 -18.23 10.76 8.91
N LYS A 219 -18.91 11.88 9.20
CA LYS A 219 -20.26 11.84 9.78
C LYS A 219 -21.26 11.32 8.74
N ARG A 220 -21.88 10.17 9.02
CA ARG A 220 -23.02 9.63 8.28
C ARG A 220 -24.30 10.28 8.81
N THR A 221 -24.51 11.54 8.45
CA THR A 221 -25.85 12.18 8.56
C THR A 221 -26.70 11.74 7.40
#